data_AF-A0A2V6JR78-F1
#
_entry.id   AF-A0A2V6JR78-F1
#
_cell.length_a   1.000
_cell.length_b   1.000
_cell.length_c   1.000
_cell.angle_alpha   90.00
_cell.angle_beta   90.00
_cell.angle_gamma   90.00
#
_symmetry.space_group_name_H-M   'P 1'
#
loop_
_entity.id
_entity.type
_entity.pdbx_description
1 polymer ?
#
loop_
_entity_poly.entity_id
_entity_poly.type
_entity_poly.pdbx_seq_one_letter_code
_entity_poly.pdbx_strand_id
1 'polypeptide(L)'
;MKGRVKARKDSISRRSFLGKSLAVGAGTIGVGLLRGSPIATASRDRLTPPDAALLRFPAALELLEADFWIQYNELGGIQDPEVPGGTGNPAYHDALGVLDEDMDQYIHDNTDDEITHHTSLNAYLVSKGSAPANLDPFRTLIGSIATGVNPALIGHRLTNLTQLTIDTSWWTRYRDDSHNPDLDPDHVFPQAVPTLGVNQHTAIPRTDADTTDPNFLQAIANTAGFHFPTIEQGGNSLYPSLALRAIHPDVLRI
;
A
#
# COMPACT_ATOMS: atom_id res chain seq x y z
N MET A 1 32.95 52.44 12.36
CA MET A 1 32.41 51.11 12.72
C MET A 1 31.60 50.57 11.54
N LYS A 2 32.09 49.52 10.87
CA LYS A 2 31.35 48.75 9.84
C LYS A 2 31.69 47.28 10.06
N GLY A 3 30.76 46.52 10.65
CA GLY A 3 30.86 45.07 10.80
C GLY A 3 30.31 44.37 9.54
N ARG A 4 31.11 43.51 8.93
CA ARG A 4 30.80 42.77 7.70
C ARG A 4 30.30 41.38 8.08
N VAL A 5 29.06 41.05 7.76
CA VAL A 5 28.47 39.70 7.96
C VAL A 5 29.08 38.73 6.95
N LYS A 6 29.62 37.59 7.43
CA LYS A 6 30.08 36.48 6.59
C LYS A 6 28.94 35.46 6.49
N ALA A 7 28.55 35.10 5.27
CA ALA A 7 27.60 34.02 5.01
C ALA A 7 28.25 32.66 5.28
N ARG A 8 27.55 31.77 6.00
CA ARG A 8 27.95 30.37 6.21
C ARG A 8 27.32 29.53 5.10
N LYS A 9 28.15 29.00 4.19
CA LYS A 9 27.77 27.95 3.23
C LYS A 9 28.31 26.64 3.79
N ASP A 10 27.43 25.78 4.26
CA ASP A 10 27.71 24.35 4.42
C ASP A 10 26.45 23.59 3.97
N SER A 11 26.38 23.27 2.68
CA SER A 11 25.40 22.35 2.13
C SER A 11 25.91 20.93 2.30
N ILE A 12 25.19 20.09 3.04
CA ILE A 12 25.45 18.65 3.09
C ILE A 12 25.15 18.06 1.70
N SER A 13 26.16 17.46 1.07
CA SER A 13 26.04 16.83 -0.24
C SER A 13 25.50 15.40 -0.11
N ARG A 14 24.39 15.11 -0.81
CA ARG A 14 23.72 13.80 -0.86
C ARG A 14 24.62 12.66 -1.34
N ARG A 15 25.71 12.95 -2.07
CA ARG A 15 26.67 11.94 -2.57
C ARG A 15 27.60 11.35 -1.50
N SER A 16 27.73 11.96 -0.32
CA SER A 16 28.51 11.35 0.77
C SER A 16 27.77 10.20 1.46
N PHE A 17 26.45 10.07 1.25
CA PHE A 17 25.60 9.12 1.97
C PHE A 17 25.52 7.75 1.27
N LEU A 18 25.56 7.70 -0.08
CA LEU A 18 25.51 6.43 -0.82
C LEU A 18 26.85 5.69 -0.94
N GLY A 19 27.98 6.32 -0.60
CA GLY A 19 29.31 5.75 -0.84
C GLY A 19 29.77 4.66 0.13
N LYS A 20 28.95 4.23 1.10
CA LYS A 20 29.39 3.32 2.18
C LYS A 20 28.51 2.08 2.45
N SER A 21 27.49 1.81 1.64
CA SER A 21 26.55 0.70 1.92
C SER A 21 26.72 -0.54 1.05
N LEU A 22 27.77 -0.63 0.23
CA LEU A 22 28.06 -1.84 -0.56
C LEU A 22 29.19 -2.63 0.10
N ALA A 23 28.84 -3.49 1.06
CA ALA A 23 29.42 -4.83 1.23
C ALA A 23 28.87 -5.53 2.48
N VAL A 24 28.72 -6.85 2.35
CA VAL A 24 28.64 -7.90 3.38
C VAL A 24 27.24 -8.45 3.66
N GLY A 25 26.99 -9.60 3.05
CA GLY A 25 25.95 -10.54 3.45
C GLY A 25 26.37 -11.47 4.59
N ALA A 26 25.42 -12.35 4.95
CA ALA A 26 25.56 -13.56 5.76
C ALA A 26 26.26 -13.44 7.14
N GLY A 27 25.44 -13.33 8.18
CA GLY A 27 25.72 -13.97 9.48
C GLY A 27 26.20 -13.06 10.62
N THR A 28 25.64 -13.34 11.79
CA THR A 28 26.03 -12.92 13.15
C THR A 28 25.56 -11.56 13.66
N ILE A 29 24.90 -11.62 14.82
CA ILE A 29 24.46 -10.51 15.65
C ILE A 29 25.67 -9.71 16.12
N GLY A 30 25.72 -8.43 15.78
CA GLY A 30 26.72 -7.47 16.27
C GLY A 30 26.03 -6.26 16.92
N VAL A 31 25.93 -6.28 18.25
CA VAL A 31 25.57 -5.12 19.05
C VAL A 31 26.70 -4.10 18.96
N GLY A 32 26.45 -2.96 18.31
CA GLY A 32 27.28 -1.78 18.44
C GLY A 32 27.48 -1.01 17.14
N LEU A 33 26.64 0.01 16.91
CA LEU A 33 26.97 1.36 16.43
C LEU A 33 25.70 2.05 15.90
N LEU A 34 24.80 2.42 16.83
CA LEU A 34 23.79 3.47 16.58
C LEU A 34 24.04 4.60 17.57
N ARG A 35 25.04 5.45 17.27
CA ARG A 35 25.13 6.78 17.88
C ARG A 35 24.44 7.76 16.93
N GLY A 36 23.22 8.16 17.30
CA GLY A 36 22.65 9.42 16.83
C GLY A 36 21.44 9.34 15.89
N SER A 37 20.72 8.22 15.84
CA SER A 37 19.32 8.24 15.41
C SER A 37 18.47 8.16 16.67
N PRO A 38 17.36 8.91 16.80
CA PRO A 38 16.43 8.69 17.90
C PRO A 38 15.82 7.32 17.67
N ILE A 39 16.43 6.28 18.24
CA ILE A 39 15.68 5.08 18.61
C ILE A 39 14.64 5.64 19.56
N ALA A 40 13.39 5.70 19.12
CA ALA A 40 12.29 6.04 20.00
C ALA A 40 12.43 5.14 21.23
N THR A 41 12.77 5.74 22.36
CA THR A 41 12.72 5.03 23.64
C THR A 41 11.24 4.81 23.88
N ALA A 42 10.71 3.69 23.36
CA ALA A 42 9.40 3.22 23.72
C ALA A 42 9.40 3.16 25.25
N SER A 43 8.63 4.05 25.90
CA SER A 43 8.36 3.89 27.32
C SER A 43 7.98 2.42 27.53
N ARG A 44 8.56 1.77 28.54
CA ARG A 44 8.23 0.38 28.91
C ARG A 44 6.78 0.21 29.37
N ASP A 45 6.00 1.29 29.32
CA ASP A 45 4.57 1.29 29.54
C ASP A 45 3.93 0.40 28.47
N ARG A 46 3.41 -0.72 28.95
CA ARG A 46 2.64 -1.67 28.15
C ARG A 46 1.39 -0.97 27.64
N LEU A 47 0.99 -1.28 26.42
CA LEU A 47 -0.31 -0.84 25.91
C LEU A 47 -1.42 -1.47 26.74
N THR A 48 -2.48 -0.71 26.98
CA THR A 48 -3.73 -1.29 27.46
C THR A 48 -4.30 -2.21 26.38
N PRO A 49 -5.10 -3.24 26.72
CA PRO A 49 -5.72 -4.08 25.71
C PRO A 49 -6.55 -3.29 24.66
N PRO A 50 -7.32 -2.25 25.04
CA PRO A 50 -7.97 -1.37 24.06
C PRO A 50 -6.99 -0.64 23.13
N ASP A 51 -5.93 -0.02 23.66
CA ASP A 51 -4.93 0.68 22.85
C ASP A 51 -4.19 -0.27 21.88
N ALA A 52 -3.86 -1.48 22.35
CA ALA A 52 -3.27 -2.51 21.50
C ALA A 52 -4.23 -2.94 20.38
N ALA A 53 -5.53 -3.05 20.67
CA ALA A 53 -6.53 -3.38 19.66
C ALA A 53 -6.69 -2.27 18.61
N LEU A 54 -6.60 -1.00 19.02
CA LEU A 54 -6.65 0.16 18.12
C LEU A 54 -5.50 0.19 17.11
N LEU A 55 -4.32 -0.35 17.45
CA LEU A 55 -3.21 -0.51 16.50
C LEU A 55 -3.23 -1.84 15.74
N ARG A 56 -3.72 -2.90 16.37
CA ARG A 56 -3.79 -4.23 15.72
C ARG A 56 -4.80 -4.27 14.59
N PHE A 57 -5.86 -3.47 14.69
CA PHE A 57 -6.87 -3.35 13.64
C PHE A 57 -6.31 -2.73 12.35
N PRO A 58 -5.73 -1.51 12.34
CA PRO A 58 -5.07 -0.96 11.16
C PRO A 58 -3.92 -1.86 10.70
N ALA A 59 -3.12 -2.46 11.59
CA ALA A 59 -2.08 -3.40 11.18
C ALA A 59 -2.60 -4.61 10.36
N ALA A 60 -3.86 -5.02 10.57
CA ALA A 60 -4.51 -6.04 9.76
C ALA A 60 -5.05 -5.49 8.43
N LEU A 61 -5.47 -4.23 8.38
CA LEU A 61 -5.86 -3.54 7.15
C LEU A 61 -4.65 -3.31 6.24
N GLU A 62 -3.55 -2.79 6.79
CA GLU A 62 -2.30 -2.60 6.04
C GLU A 62 -1.76 -3.92 5.47
N LEU A 63 -1.99 -5.05 6.14
CA LEU A 63 -1.65 -6.38 5.60
C LEU A 63 -2.51 -6.78 4.38
N LEU A 64 -3.78 -6.38 4.35
CA LEU A 64 -4.68 -6.60 3.22
C LEU A 64 -4.34 -5.66 2.06
N GLU A 65 -4.10 -4.39 2.37
CA GLU A 65 -3.70 -3.37 1.39
C GLU A 65 -2.37 -3.73 0.73
N ALA A 66 -1.37 -4.15 1.51
CA ALA A 66 -0.13 -4.68 0.97
C ALA A 66 -0.35 -5.90 0.05
N ASP A 67 -1.24 -6.85 0.41
CA ASP A 67 -1.51 -8.01 -0.46
C ASP A 67 -2.19 -7.63 -1.79
N PHE A 68 -3.02 -6.57 -1.80
CA PHE A 68 -3.54 -6.00 -3.04
C PHE A 68 -2.41 -5.38 -3.88
N TRP A 69 -1.61 -4.50 -3.29
CA TRP A 69 -0.55 -3.78 -4.00
C TRP A 69 0.57 -4.70 -4.49
N ILE A 70 0.99 -5.69 -3.70
CA ILE A 70 1.95 -6.71 -4.12
C ILE A 70 1.48 -7.41 -5.40
N GLN A 71 0.20 -7.77 -5.51
CA GLN A 71 -0.32 -8.42 -6.72
C GLN A 71 -0.29 -7.50 -7.95
N TYR A 72 -0.52 -6.19 -7.77
CA TYR A 72 -0.34 -5.22 -8.85
C TYR A 72 1.15 -5.04 -9.19
N ASN A 73 2.02 -4.90 -8.19
CA ASN A 73 3.45 -4.68 -8.35
C ASN A 73 4.13 -5.86 -9.05
N GLU A 74 3.70 -7.09 -8.79
CA GLU A 74 4.21 -8.29 -9.46
C GLU A 74 4.09 -8.23 -10.99
N LEU A 75 3.06 -7.55 -11.50
CA LEU A 75 2.74 -7.54 -12.93
C LEU A 75 2.98 -6.18 -13.59
N GLY A 76 2.64 -5.08 -12.92
CA GLY A 76 2.61 -3.73 -13.49
C GLY A 76 3.60 -2.74 -12.88
N GLY A 77 4.14 -3.00 -11.69
CA GLY A 77 5.05 -2.10 -11.00
C GLY A 77 6.52 -2.24 -11.43
N ILE A 78 7.40 -1.47 -10.79
CA ILE A 78 8.84 -1.49 -11.03
C ILE A 78 9.43 -2.79 -10.46
N GLN A 79 10.19 -3.53 -11.29
CA GLN A 79 10.83 -4.78 -10.87
C GLN A 79 12.26 -4.51 -10.39
N ASP A 80 12.42 -4.28 -9.10
CA ASP A 80 13.70 -3.98 -8.48
C ASP A 80 13.91 -4.73 -7.14
N PRO A 81 15.07 -4.53 -6.46
CA PRO A 81 15.32 -5.15 -5.16
C PRO A 81 14.68 -4.45 -3.95
N GLU A 82 14.04 -3.29 -4.12
CA GLU A 82 13.45 -2.52 -3.02
C GLU A 82 12.18 -3.20 -2.51
N VAL A 83 11.27 -3.52 -3.44
CA VAL A 83 9.99 -4.13 -3.13
C VAL A 83 9.94 -5.59 -3.60
N PRO A 84 9.57 -6.56 -2.74
CA PRO A 84 9.33 -7.92 -3.18
C PRO A 84 8.25 -7.96 -4.27
N GLY A 85 8.63 -8.42 -5.46
CA GLY A 85 7.76 -8.44 -6.63
C GLY A 85 7.82 -9.75 -7.41
N GLY A 86 7.32 -9.66 -8.63
CA GLY A 86 7.29 -10.74 -9.60
C GLY A 86 8.45 -10.60 -10.57
N THR A 87 8.22 -10.99 -11.82
CA THR A 87 9.10 -10.66 -12.95
C THR A 87 8.47 -9.64 -13.90
N GLY A 88 7.27 -9.13 -13.59
CA GLY A 88 6.52 -8.20 -14.42
C GLY A 88 5.82 -8.86 -15.60
N ASN A 89 4.84 -8.15 -16.15
CA ASN A 89 4.14 -8.49 -17.38
C ASN A 89 4.13 -7.27 -18.32
N PRO A 90 5.00 -7.22 -19.35
CA PRO A 90 5.18 -6.02 -20.16
C PRO A 90 3.88 -5.51 -20.82
N ALA A 91 3.02 -6.42 -21.30
CA ALA A 91 1.77 -6.01 -21.94
C ALA A 91 0.80 -5.37 -20.94
N TYR A 92 0.74 -5.89 -19.70
CA TYR A 92 -0.12 -5.33 -18.65
C TYR A 92 0.44 -4.02 -18.10
N HIS A 93 1.77 -3.93 -17.93
CA HIS A 93 2.47 -2.69 -17.59
C HIS A 93 2.18 -1.59 -18.64
N ASP A 94 2.29 -1.90 -19.94
CA ASP A 94 1.97 -0.94 -21.00
C ASP A 94 0.49 -0.52 -20.98
N ALA A 95 -0.43 -1.44 -20.68
CA ALA A 95 -1.86 -1.13 -20.58
C ALA A 95 -2.19 -0.24 -19.37
N LEU A 96 -1.46 -0.39 -18.26
CA LEU A 96 -1.52 0.53 -17.12
C LEU A 96 -0.95 1.90 -17.46
N GLY A 97 0.13 1.95 -18.24
CA GLY A 97 0.76 3.18 -18.74
C GLY A 97 -0.16 4.07 -19.59
N VAL A 98 -1.24 3.52 -20.13
CA VAL A 98 -2.29 4.30 -20.83
C VAL A 98 -3.12 5.15 -19.87
N LEU A 99 -3.24 4.74 -18.60
CA LEU A 99 -3.96 5.49 -17.57
C LEU A 99 -3.15 6.69 -17.10
N ASP A 100 -1.87 6.46 -16.81
CA ASP A 100 -0.86 7.44 -16.43
C ASP A 100 0.52 6.87 -16.78
N GLU A 101 1.44 7.70 -17.29
CA GLU A 101 2.76 7.24 -17.73
C GLU A 101 3.65 6.79 -16.55
N ASP A 102 3.37 7.28 -15.34
CA ASP A 102 4.11 6.93 -14.11
C ASP A 102 3.36 5.90 -13.23
N MET A 103 2.42 5.14 -13.82
CA MET A 103 1.57 4.19 -13.08
C MET A 103 2.37 3.06 -12.39
N ASP A 104 3.51 2.69 -12.96
CA ASP A 104 4.42 1.68 -12.40
C ASP A 104 5.09 2.15 -11.11
N GLN A 105 5.53 3.42 -11.05
CA GLN A 105 6.07 4.05 -9.86
C GLN A 105 4.99 4.18 -8.79
N TYR A 106 3.79 4.62 -9.17
CA TYR A 106 2.66 4.70 -8.23
C TYR A 106 2.32 3.34 -7.60
N ILE A 107 2.28 2.26 -8.39
CA ILE A 107 2.06 0.91 -7.86
C ILE A 107 3.22 0.48 -6.95
N HIS A 108 4.47 0.73 -7.36
CA HIS A 108 5.66 0.33 -6.61
C HIS A 108 5.75 1.05 -5.26
N ASP A 109 5.61 2.38 -5.24
CA ASP A 109 5.70 3.20 -4.03
C ASP A 109 4.59 2.84 -3.02
N ASN A 110 3.35 2.70 -3.47
CA ASN A 110 2.26 2.27 -2.58
C ASN A 110 2.52 0.86 -2.03
N THR A 111 3.13 -0.02 -2.83
CA THR A 111 3.49 -1.36 -2.34
C THR A 111 4.54 -1.28 -1.23
N ASP A 112 5.59 -0.45 -1.40
CA ASP A 112 6.62 -0.26 -0.37
C ASP A 112 6.04 0.36 0.90
N ASP A 113 5.19 1.39 0.74
CA ASP A 113 4.54 2.10 1.83
C ASP A 113 3.68 1.13 2.66
N GLU A 114 2.80 0.34 2.04
CA GLU A 114 1.94 -0.57 2.81
C GLU A 114 2.71 -1.72 3.47
N ILE A 115 3.77 -2.22 2.83
CA ILE A 115 4.70 -3.16 3.47
C ILE A 115 5.34 -2.52 4.70
N THR A 116 5.80 -1.29 4.57
CA THR A 116 6.43 -0.54 5.67
C THR A 116 5.43 -0.22 6.79
N HIS A 117 4.18 0.12 6.47
CA HIS A 117 3.13 0.41 7.43
C HIS A 117 2.80 -0.82 8.29
N HIS A 118 2.49 -1.96 7.66
CA HIS A 118 2.11 -3.15 8.41
C HIS A 118 3.29 -3.73 9.21
N THR A 119 4.52 -3.65 8.69
CA THR A 119 5.72 -4.12 9.41
C THR A 119 6.01 -3.22 10.61
N SER A 120 5.90 -1.90 10.46
CA SER A 120 6.11 -0.92 11.52
C SER A 120 5.09 -1.05 12.65
N LEU A 121 3.80 -1.16 12.32
CA LEU A 121 2.73 -1.34 13.32
C LEU A 121 2.90 -2.64 14.11
N ASN A 122 3.20 -3.75 13.43
CA ASN A 122 3.45 -5.03 14.10
C ASN A 122 4.71 -5.01 14.97
N ALA A 123 5.79 -4.39 14.49
CA ALA A 123 7.01 -4.22 15.27
C ALA A 123 6.74 -3.38 16.53
N TYR A 124 5.95 -2.31 16.42
CA TYR A 124 5.57 -1.49 17.55
C TYR A 124 4.74 -2.28 18.58
N LEU A 125 3.72 -3.01 18.14
CA LEU A 125 2.92 -3.90 19.00
C LEU A 125 3.79 -4.90 19.76
N VAL A 126 4.70 -5.58 19.06
CA VAL A 126 5.64 -6.54 19.65
C VAL A 126 6.58 -5.87 20.65
N SER A 127 7.09 -4.66 20.34
CA SER A 127 7.95 -3.89 21.23
C SER A 127 7.29 -3.54 22.57
N LYS A 128 5.94 -3.43 22.57
CA LYS A 128 5.11 -3.18 23.76
C LYS A 128 4.58 -4.45 24.42
N GLY A 129 5.02 -5.64 23.96
CA GLY A 129 4.57 -6.93 24.47
C GLY A 129 3.13 -7.29 24.10
N SER A 130 2.60 -6.70 23.03
CA SER A 130 1.28 -7.00 22.47
C SER A 130 1.39 -7.94 21.28
N ALA A 131 0.32 -8.67 20.97
CA ALA A 131 0.29 -9.56 19.81
C ALA A 131 0.18 -8.76 18.51
N PRO A 132 0.97 -9.10 17.46
CA PRO A 132 0.83 -8.49 16.14
C PRO A 132 -0.48 -8.93 15.46
N ALA A 133 -0.87 -8.21 14.41
CA ALA A 133 -1.80 -8.73 13.42
C ALA A 133 -1.15 -9.91 12.69
N ASN A 134 -1.91 -10.98 12.47
CA ASN A 134 -1.46 -12.15 11.72
C ASN A 134 -2.65 -12.68 10.93
N LEU A 135 -2.56 -12.58 9.61
CA LEU A 135 -3.57 -13.07 8.68
C LEU A 135 -3.08 -14.30 7.90
N ASP A 136 -1.89 -14.83 8.16
CA ASP A 136 -1.32 -15.96 7.43
C ASP A 136 -2.25 -17.19 7.37
N PRO A 137 -3.00 -17.56 8.43
CA PRO A 137 -3.96 -18.66 8.35
C PRO A 137 -5.06 -18.48 7.30
N PHE A 138 -5.29 -17.26 6.81
CA PHE A 138 -6.33 -16.92 5.83
C PHE A 138 -5.79 -16.81 4.40
N ARG A 139 -4.47 -16.99 4.18
CA ARG A 139 -3.83 -17.00 2.86
C ARG A 139 -4.23 -18.23 2.05
N THR A 140 -5.39 -18.17 1.42
CA THR A 140 -6.08 -19.31 0.79
C THR A 140 -6.50 -19.03 -0.64
N LEU A 141 -6.40 -17.78 -1.10
CA LEU A 141 -6.85 -17.37 -2.43
C LEU A 141 -5.75 -17.62 -3.46
N ILE A 142 -6.16 -18.00 -4.68
CA ILE A 142 -5.25 -18.40 -5.76
C ILE A 142 -4.47 -17.20 -6.32
N GLY A 143 -5.15 -16.09 -6.58
CA GLY A 143 -4.60 -14.94 -7.30
C GLY A 143 -4.45 -15.20 -8.81
N SER A 144 -3.61 -14.40 -9.46
CA SER A 144 -3.21 -14.62 -10.86
C SER A 144 -2.21 -15.75 -11.00
N ILE A 145 -2.26 -16.46 -12.14
CA ILE A 145 -1.25 -17.42 -12.59
C ILE A 145 -0.63 -17.01 -13.93
N ALA A 146 -0.77 -15.74 -14.34
CA ALA A 146 -0.16 -15.21 -15.54
C ALA A 146 1.37 -15.11 -15.39
N THR A 147 2.09 -15.16 -16.51
CA THR A 147 3.52 -14.89 -16.55
C THR A 147 3.78 -13.50 -15.97
N GLY A 148 4.74 -13.42 -15.04
CA GLY A 148 5.07 -12.21 -14.31
C GLY A 148 4.80 -12.30 -12.81
N VAL A 149 3.83 -13.10 -12.37
CA VAL A 149 3.55 -13.23 -10.92
C VAL A 149 4.69 -13.93 -10.17
N ASN A 150 4.74 -13.74 -8.85
CA ASN A 150 5.59 -14.55 -7.98
C ASN A 150 4.97 -15.96 -7.80
N PRO A 151 5.56 -17.04 -8.33
CA PRO A 151 4.95 -18.36 -8.28
C PRO A 151 4.81 -18.92 -6.85
N ALA A 152 5.63 -18.44 -5.91
CA ALA A 152 5.56 -18.88 -4.51
C ALA A 152 4.31 -18.36 -3.78
N LEU A 153 3.62 -17.35 -4.35
CA LEU A 153 2.42 -16.75 -3.76
C LEU A 153 1.11 -17.23 -4.41
N ILE A 154 1.19 -18.09 -5.43
CA ILE A 154 0.01 -18.74 -6.02
C ILE A 154 -0.64 -19.65 -4.98
N GLY A 155 -1.93 -19.43 -4.69
CA GLY A 155 -2.65 -20.17 -3.63
C GLY A 155 -2.44 -19.64 -2.22
N HIS A 156 -1.70 -18.55 -2.06
CA HIS A 156 -1.30 -17.99 -0.76
C HIS A 156 -1.66 -16.49 -0.62
N ARG A 157 -2.71 -16.03 -1.31
CA ARG A 157 -3.19 -14.64 -1.25
C ARG A 157 -4.23 -14.43 -0.15
N LEU A 158 -4.26 -13.22 0.41
CA LEU A 158 -5.31 -12.73 1.32
C LEU A 158 -6.47 -12.09 0.56
N THR A 159 -6.18 -11.55 -0.61
CA THR A 159 -7.11 -10.77 -1.42
C THR A 159 -7.22 -11.36 -2.83
N ASN A 160 -8.27 -10.98 -3.56
CA ASN A 160 -8.52 -11.50 -4.90
C ASN A 160 -8.84 -10.37 -5.89
N LEU A 161 -7.88 -10.07 -6.77
CA LEU A 161 -8.02 -9.08 -7.85
C LEU A 161 -8.68 -9.64 -9.12
N THR A 162 -9.08 -10.91 -9.13
CA THR A 162 -9.60 -11.59 -10.33
C THR A 162 -11.13 -11.71 -10.40
N GLN A 163 -11.82 -11.33 -9.32
CA GLN A 163 -13.27 -11.45 -9.17
C GLN A 163 -13.85 -10.26 -8.39
N LEU A 164 -13.60 -9.05 -8.88
CA LEU A 164 -14.00 -7.79 -8.27
C LEU A 164 -15.38 -7.33 -8.76
N THR A 165 -16.16 -6.79 -7.84
CA THR A 165 -17.31 -5.93 -8.13
C THR A 165 -16.99 -4.57 -7.52
N ILE A 166 -16.88 -3.53 -8.35
CA ILE A 166 -16.33 -2.23 -7.96
C ILE A 166 -17.44 -1.18 -8.01
N ASP A 167 -17.66 -0.51 -6.88
CA ASP A 167 -18.49 0.69 -6.84
C ASP A 167 -17.73 1.85 -7.51
N THR A 168 -18.25 2.30 -8.63
CA THR A 168 -17.73 3.44 -9.41
C THR A 168 -18.56 4.71 -9.22
N SER A 169 -19.56 4.69 -8.33
CA SER A 169 -20.39 5.87 -8.05
C SER A 169 -19.63 6.98 -7.35
N TRP A 170 -18.50 6.70 -6.70
CA TRP A 170 -17.64 7.74 -6.12
C TRP A 170 -17.14 8.73 -7.18
N TRP A 171 -16.91 8.26 -8.42
CA TRP A 171 -16.42 9.10 -9.51
C TRP A 171 -17.45 10.15 -9.93
N THR A 172 -18.72 9.74 -10.03
CA THR A 172 -19.85 10.60 -10.39
C THR A 172 -20.30 11.45 -9.21
N ARG A 173 -20.25 10.92 -7.98
CA ARG A 173 -20.58 11.64 -6.73
C ARG A 173 -19.88 12.99 -6.61
N TYR A 174 -18.59 13.05 -6.92
CA TYR A 174 -17.80 14.29 -6.82
C TYR A 174 -17.77 15.10 -8.13
N ARG A 175 -18.57 14.72 -9.13
CA ARG A 175 -18.66 15.41 -10.44
C ARG A 175 -20.07 15.84 -10.79
N ASP A 176 -21.06 15.47 -10.00
CA ASP A 176 -22.43 15.98 -10.10
C ASP A 176 -22.47 17.42 -9.56
N ASP A 177 -22.90 18.37 -10.40
CA ASP A 177 -23.03 19.78 -10.04
C ASP A 177 -24.43 20.14 -9.49
N SER A 178 -25.34 19.17 -9.48
CA SER A 178 -26.74 19.33 -9.10
C SER A 178 -27.09 18.70 -7.76
N HIS A 179 -26.29 17.74 -7.26
CA HIS A 179 -26.48 17.10 -5.96
C HIS A 179 -25.23 17.23 -5.08
N ASN A 180 -25.42 17.64 -3.83
CA ASN A 180 -24.36 17.67 -2.83
C ASN A 180 -24.45 16.42 -1.95
N PRO A 181 -23.42 15.54 -1.92
CA PRO A 181 -23.46 14.30 -1.15
C PRO A 181 -23.62 14.51 0.37
N ASP A 182 -23.25 15.69 0.90
CA ASP A 182 -23.40 16.01 2.32
C ASP A 182 -24.80 16.52 2.68
N LEU A 183 -25.58 16.98 1.70
CA LEU A 183 -26.91 17.58 1.91
C LEU A 183 -28.06 16.71 1.39
N ASP A 184 -27.76 15.74 0.53
CA ASP A 184 -28.73 14.79 -0.02
C ASP A 184 -28.25 13.34 0.16
N PRO A 185 -28.28 12.82 1.39
CA PRO A 185 -27.72 11.50 1.70
C PRO A 185 -28.51 10.34 1.08
N ASP A 186 -29.75 10.58 0.62
CA ASP A 186 -30.61 9.58 0.00
C ASP A 186 -30.45 9.53 -1.53
N HIS A 187 -29.70 10.47 -2.12
CA HIS A 187 -29.41 10.48 -3.55
C HIS A 187 -28.49 9.32 -3.95
N VAL A 188 -28.95 8.51 -4.91
CA VAL A 188 -28.15 7.41 -5.46
C VAL A 188 -27.40 7.90 -6.70
N PHE A 189 -26.11 8.18 -6.52
CA PHE A 189 -25.23 8.57 -7.62
C PHE A 189 -25.04 7.41 -8.63
N PRO A 190 -25.10 7.68 -9.94
CA PRO A 190 -25.00 6.65 -10.96
C PRO A 190 -23.58 6.05 -11.01
N GLN A 191 -23.48 4.77 -11.36
CA GLN A 191 -22.19 4.12 -11.63
C GLN A 191 -21.53 4.74 -12.87
N ALA A 192 -20.26 5.14 -12.78
CA ALA A 192 -19.50 5.64 -13.94
C ALA A 192 -19.33 4.56 -15.02
N VAL A 193 -19.10 3.31 -14.58
CA VAL A 193 -19.09 2.12 -15.44
C VAL A 193 -20.09 1.11 -14.88
N PRO A 194 -21.36 1.12 -15.34
CA PRO A 194 -22.43 0.33 -14.72
C PRO A 194 -22.13 -1.17 -14.59
N THR A 195 -21.40 -1.74 -15.54
CA THR A 195 -21.06 -3.18 -15.52
C THR A 195 -20.11 -3.55 -14.40
N LEU A 196 -19.24 -2.64 -13.94
CA LEU A 196 -18.29 -2.89 -12.84
C LEU A 196 -19.00 -3.06 -11.49
N GLY A 197 -20.16 -2.42 -11.31
CA GLY A 197 -20.93 -2.47 -10.05
C GLY A 197 -21.85 -3.68 -9.87
N VAL A 198 -21.98 -4.58 -10.86
CA VAL A 198 -22.95 -5.70 -10.82
C VAL A 198 -22.40 -7.06 -11.24
N ASN A 199 -21.21 -7.14 -11.84
CA ASN A 199 -20.58 -8.39 -12.28
C ASN A 199 -19.21 -8.59 -11.59
N GLN A 200 -18.60 -9.76 -11.81
CA GLN A 200 -17.23 -10.05 -11.38
C GLN A 200 -16.26 -9.76 -12.52
N HIS A 201 -15.25 -8.94 -12.24
CA HIS A 201 -14.23 -8.49 -13.19
C HIS A 201 -12.83 -8.79 -12.67
N THR A 202 -11.87 -8.82 -13.57
CA THR A 202 -10.46 -8.97 -13.20
C THR A 202 -9.74 -7.65 -13.38
N ALA A 203 -9.01 -7.23 -12.35
CA ALA A 203 -8.14 -6.06 -12.40
C ALA A 203 -6.69 -6.42 -12.70
N ILE A 204 -6.34 -7.70 -12.77
CA ILE A 204 -5.05 -8.19 -13.26
C ILE A 204 -5.28 -9.32 -14.28
N PRO A 205 -4.35 -9.62 -15.19
CA PRO A 205 -4.43 -10.83 -16.02
C PRO A 205 -4.54 -12.07 -15.12
N ARG A 206 -5.52 -12.95 -15.35
CA ARG A 206 -5.66 -14.21 -14.59
C ARG A 206 -4.68 -15.26 -15.07
N THR A 207 -4.48 -15.28 -16.39
CA THR A 207 -3.60 -16.17 -17.13
C THR A 207 -3.03 -15.41 -18.33
N ASP A 208 -2.05 -15.98 -19.02
CA ASP A 208 -1.50 -15.39 -20.26
C ASP A 208 -2.53 -15.29 -21.41
N ALA A 209 -3.67 -15.98 -21.33
CA ALA A 209 -4.73 -15.80 -22.32
C ALA A 209 -5.33 -14.38 -22.26
N ASP A 210 -5.38 -13.77 -21.07
CA ASP A 210 -5.94 -12.43 -20.85
C ASP A 210 -5.05 -11.32 -21.45
N THR A 211 -3.80 -11.62 -21.82
CA THR A 211 -2.86 -10.64 -22.42
C THR A 211 -2.84 -10.66 -23.95
N THR A 212 -3.63 -11.53 -24.58
CA THR A 212 -3.61 -11.75 -26.04
C THR A 212 -4.47 -10.78 -26.84
N ASP A 213 -5.53 -10.24 -26.25
CA ASP A 213 -6.39 -9.21 -26.85
C ASP A 213 -6.10 -7.85 -26.18
N PRO A 214 -5.55 -6.87 -26.92
CA PRO A 214 -5.20 -5.57 -26.35
C PRO A 214 -6.41 -4.81 -25.80
N ASN A 215 -7.60 -4.95 -26.38
CA ASN A 215 -8.79 -4.26 -25.87
C ASN A 215 -9.26 -4.89 -24.55
N PHE A 216 -9.18 -6.21 -24.45
CA PHE A 216 -9.52 -6.91 -23.22
C PHE A 216 -8.51 -6.58 -22.11
N LEU A 217 -7.21 -6.61 -22.42
CA LEU A 217 -6.17 -6.24 -21.48
C LEU A 217 -6.30 -4.78 -21.00
N GLN A 218 -6.64 -3.86 -21.90
CA GLN A 218 -6.93 -2.48 -21.50
C GLN A 218 -8.16 -2.40 -20.58
N ALA A 219 -9.19 -3.21 -20.81
CA ALA A 219 -10.34 -3.26 -19.90
C ALA A 219 -9.96 -3.78 -18.50
N ILE A 220 -9.01 -4.71 -18.40
CA ILE A 220 -8.42 -5.17 -17.13
C ILE A 220 -7.68 -4.02 -16.44
N ALA A 221 -6.81 -3.31 -17.16
CA ALA A 221 -6.10 -2.14 -16.62
C ALA A 221 -7.07 -1.03 -16.17
N ASN A 222 -8.12 -0.74 -16.95
CA ASN A 222 -9.15 0.23 -16.55
C ASN A 222 -9.90 -0.23 -15.29
N THR A 223 -10.12 -1.53 -15.11
CA THR A 223 -10.71 -2.09 -13.89
C THR A 223 -9.79 -1.85 -12.69
N ALA A 224 -8.47 -2.02 -12.85
CA ALA A 224 -7.48 -1.66 -11.83
C ALA A 224 -7.54 -0.17 -11.47
N GLY A 225 -7.61 0.71 -12.48
CA GLY A 225 -7.71 2.16 -12.29
C GLY A 225 -8.93 2.59 -11.45
N PHE A 226 -10.08 1.93 -11.61
CA PHE A 226 -11.24 2.17 -10.74
C PHE A 226 -11.13 1.53 -9.35
N HIS A 227 -10.29 0.51 -9.20
CA HIS A 227 -10.06 -0.17 -7.93
C HIS A 227 -9.05 0.56 -7.05
N PHE A 228 -7.97 1.13 -7.59
CA PHE A 228 -6.90 1.76 -6.80
C PHE A 228 -7.42 2.74 -5.75
N PRO A 229 -8.31 3.71 -6.08
CA PRO A 229 -8.79 4.66 -5.08
C PRO A 229 -9.59 4.02 -3.96
N THR A 230 -10.11 2.79 -4.15
CA THR A 230 -10.88 2.05 -3.14
C THR A 230 -9.99 1.33 -2.13
N ILE A 231 -8.74 1.03 -2.49
CA ILE A 231 -7.74 0.47 -1.57
C ILE A 231 -7.35 1.54 -0.55
N GLU A 232 -7.02 2.74 -1.02
CA GLU A 232 -6.43 3.83 -0.22
C GLU A 232 -7.41 4.55 0.74
N GLN A 233 -8.68 4.18 0.81
CA GLN A 233 -9.69 4.94 1.59
C GLN A 233 -9.56 4.77 3.11
N GLY A 234 -8.89 3.71 3.57
CA GLY A 234 -8.83 3.35 5.00
C GLY A 234 -8.28 4.49 5.87
N GLY A 235 -7.19 5.11 5.45
CA GLY A 235 -6.46 6.11 6.25
C GLY A 235 -7.23 7.42 6.52
N ASN A 236 -8.05 7.88 5.58
CA ASN A 236 -8.63 9.23 5.63
C ASN A 236 -9.88 9.37 6.50
N SER A 237 -10.57 8.27 6.83
CA SER A 237 -11.85 8.32 7.56
C SER A 237 -11.86 7.44 8.81
N LEU A 238 -11.27 6.26 8.75
CA LEU A 238 -11.32 5.30 9.84
C LEU A 238 -10.42 5.72 11.01
N TYR A 239 -9.16 6.07 10.73
CA TYR A 239 -8.16 6.35 11.77
C TYR A 239 -8.51 7.56 12.64
N PRO A 240 -9.00 8.70 12.09
CA PRO A 240 -9.48 9.81 12.91
C PRO A 240 -10.61 9.43 13.87
N SER A 241 -11.52 8.53 13.46
CA SER A 241 -12.61 8.05 14.32
C SER A 241 -12.11 7.15 15.45
N LEU A 242 -11.06 6.36 15.19
CA LEU A 242 -10.42 5.47 16.16
C LEU A 242 -9.55 6.24 17.16
N ALA A 243 -8.90 7.32 16.71
CA ALA A 243 -8.07 8.20 17.54
C ALA A 243 -8.82 8.76 18.75
N LEU A 244 -10.14 8.99 18.63
CA LEU A 244 -11.01 9.43 19.73
C LEU A 244 -11.10 8.42 20.90
N ARG A 245 -10.67 7.17 20.69
CA ARG A 245 -10.69 6.09 21.68
C ARG A 245 -9.31 5.77 22.26
N ALA A 246 -8.25 6.35 21.70
CA ALA A 246 -6.89 6.13 22.17
C ALA A 246 -6.66 6.81 23.52
N ILE A 247 -6.05 6.08 24.45
CA ILE A 247 -5.68 6.59 25.78
C ILE A 247 -4.16 6.73 25.84
N HIS A 248 -3.42 5.82 25.21
CA HIS A 248 -1.97 5.85 25.20
C HIS A 248 -1.45 6.94 24.23
N PRO A 249 -0.58 7.87 24.66
CA PRO A 249 -0.12 8.98 23.81
C PRO A 249 0.56 8.55 22.51
N ASP A 250 1.34 7.47 22.55
CA ASP A 250 1.96 6.94 21.33
C ASP A 250 0.92 6.37 20.35
N VAL A 251 -0.17 5.77 20.82
CA VAL A 251 -1.23 5.21 19.95
C VAL A 251 -2.03 6.32 19.28
N LEU A 252 -2.10 7.51 19.88
CA LEU A 252 -2.69 8.68 19.26
C LEU A 252 -1.76 9.35 18.24
N ARG A 253 -0.44 9.16 18.38
CA ARG A 253 0.57 9.77 17.49
C ARG A 253 0.86 8.94 16.25
N ILE A 254 0.75 7.63 16.39
CA ILE A 254 0.72 6.65 15.30
C ILE A 254 -0.65 6.78 14.63
#